data_AF-A0A498SH50-F1
#
_entry.id   AF-A0A498SH50-F1
#
_cell.length_a   1.000
_cell.length_b   1.000
_cell.length_c   1.000
_cell.angle_alpha   90.00
_cell.angle_beta   90.00
_cell.angle_gamma   90.00
#
_symmetry.space_group_name_H-M   'P 1'
#
loop_
_entity.id
_entity.type
_entity.pdbx_description
1 polymer ?
#
loop_
_entity_poly.entity_id
_entity_poly.type
_entity_poly.pdbx_seq_one_letter_code
_entity_poly.pdbx_strand_id
1 'polypeptide(L)'
;MPFLELSLQKIVRNKRAFDLAQIESNMAQEEEQRIRAELLKMIDPIELRDRICQDKCNEDLLLGLEMVKMHMAFGSISMPPIIDENDLKLFCRLDDQHSWCMHDCGFTVQFNMNDFICKDHYREMIYLLPCYRHVIPILKRECGAKKCGPYINIDNTVIGRANRCRLLICDIKCTTYVLIRHCANKYGQQAAHFIMNYTSQQVSFWMKNLTKLNHTIGNPTVTIPPLCSRLICQKSQCVL
;
A
#
# COMPACT_ATOMS: atom_id res chain seq x y z
N MET A 1 28.94 -41.20 37.56
CA MET A 1 28.55 -39.84 38.01
C MET A 1 28.96 -38.65 37.11
N PRO A 2 29.64 -38.76 35.94
CA PRO A 2 30.01 -37.55 35.16
C PRO A 2 28.91 -36.99 34.23
N PHE A 3 27.82 -37.74 34.02
CA PHE A 3 26.75 -37.35 33.07
C PHE A 3 25.79 -36.28 33.62
N LEU A 4 25.63 -36.22 34.96
CA LEU A 4 24.77 -35.25 35.65
C LEU A 4 25.40 -33.85 35.75
N GLU A 5 26.72 -33.76 35.84
CA GLU A 5 27.43 -32.47 35.87
C GLU A 5 27.40 -31.78 34.49
N LEU A 6 27.53 -32.56 33.41
CA LEU A 6 27.52 -32.02 32.05
C LEU A 6 26.14 -31.44 31.65
N SER A 7 25.05 -32.05 32.13
CA SER A 7 23.69 -31.55 31.87
C SER A 7 23.38 -30.29 32.67
N LEU A 8 23.81 -30.22 33.93
CA LEU A 8 23.70 -29.03 34.78
C LEU A 8 24.47 -27.84 34.21
N GLN A 9 25.70 -28.04 33.74
CA GLN A 9 26.49 -26.98 33.11
C GLN A 9 25.83 -26.45 31.82
N LYS A 10 25.20 -27.33 31.03
CA LYS A 10 24.46 -26.94 29.82
C LYS A 10 23.21 -26.11 30.16
N ILE A 11 22.48 -26.48 31.20
CA ILE A 11 21.30 -25.74 31.69
C ILE A 11 21.69 -24.35 32.19
N VAL A 12 22.80 -24.25 32.96
CA VAL A 12 23.29 -22.96 33.49
C VAL A 12 23.77 -22.04 32.37
N ARG A 13 24.47 -22.57 31.35
CA ARG A 13 24.87 -21.80 30.16
C ARG A 13 23.66 -21.29 29.37
N ASN A 14 22.65 -22.13 29.17
CA ASN A 14 21.45 -21.74 28.44
C ASN A 14 20.64 -20.66 29.19
N LYS A 15 20.53 -20.75 30.52
CA LYS A 15 19.91 -19.68 31.33
C LYS A 15 20.65 -18.35 31.18
N ARG A 16 21.99 -18.36 31.31
CA ARG A 16 22.80 -17.15 31.12
C ARG A 16 22.67 -16.54 29.73
N ALA A 17 22.58 -17.38 28.69
CA ALA A 17 22.39 -16.91 27.32
C ALA A 17 20.99 -16.27 27.12
N PHE A 18 19.96 -16.83 27.76
CA PHE A 18 18.62 -16.25 27.74
C PHE A 18 18.55 -14.92 28.49
N ASP A 19 19.17 -14.84 29.68
CA ASP A 19 19.25 -13.61 30.46
C ASP A 19 20.01 -12.52 29.69
N LEU A 20 21.10 -12.87 29.00
CA LEU A 20 21.87 -11.94 28.16
C LEU A 20 21.03 -11.42 26.99
N ALA A 21 20.33 -12.31 26.28
CA ALA A 21 19.46 -11.92 25.16
C ALA A 21 18.31 -11.02 25.61
N GLN A 22 17.78 -11.23 26.82
CA GLN A 22 16.74 -10.38 27.39
C GLN A 22 17.29 -9.00 27.78
N ILE A 23 18.51 -8.93 28.32
CA ILE A 23 19.19 -7.66 28.61
C ILE A 23 19.49 -6.89 27.32
N GLU A 24 20.00 -7.56 26.28
CA GLU A 24 20.24 -6.96 24.97
C GLU A 24 18.95 -6.42 24.33
N SER A 25 17.85 -7.18 24.42
CA SER A 25 16.54 -6.73 23.96
C SER A 25 16.06 -5.49 24.71
N ASN A 26 16.23 -5.45 26.03
CA ASN A 26 15.80 -4.30 26.84
C ASN A 26 16.66 -3.05 26.55
N MET A 27 17.98 -3.22 26.41
CA MET A 27 18.88 -2.11 26.04
C MET A 27 18.56 -1.57 24.64
N ALA A 28 18.27 -2.46 23.68
CA ALA A 28 17.87 -2.04 22.34
C ALA A 28 16.56 -1.22 22.37
N GLN A 29 15.57 -1.62 23.18
CA GLN A 29 14.35 -0.83 23.37
C GLN A 29 14.62 0.53 24.04
N GLU A 30 15.48 0.58 25.05
CA GLU A 30 15.84 1.85 25.71
C GLU A 30 16.61 2.80 24.78
N GLU A 31 17.46 2.26 23.92
CA GLU A 31 18.23 3.03 22.93
C GLU A 31 17.31 3.56 21.81
N GLU A 32 16.37 2.75 21.34
CA GLU A 32 15.33 3.17 20.40
C GLU A 32 14.45 4.30 20.99
N GLN A 33 14.06 4.17 22.26
CA GLN A 33 13.32 5.22 22.97
C GLN A 33 14.13 6.51 23.12
N ARG A 34 15.44 6.42 23.41
CA ARG A 34 16.32 7.59 23.49
C ARG A 34 16.50 8.28 22.15
N ILE A 35 16.75 7.52 21.09
CA ILE A 35 16.88 8.04 19.72
C ILE A 35 15.57 8.74 19.31
N ARG A 36 14.42 8.14 19.61
CA ARG A 36 13.10 8.74 19.38
C ARG A 36 12.95 10.05 20.16
N ALA A 37 13.33 10.08 21.43
CA ALA A 37 13.26 11.29 22.26
C ALA A 37 14.20 12.42 21.79
N GLU A 38 15.38 12.09 21.24
CA GLU A 38 16.30 13.08 20.67
C GLU A 38 15.80 13.62 19.32
N LEU A 39 15.24 12.77 18.47
CA LEU A 39 14.55 13.20 17.23
C LEU A 39 13.39 14.14 17.53
N LEU A 40 12.58 13.84 18.55
CA LEU A 40 11.45 14.67 18.98
C LEU A 40 11.89 16.07 19.45
N LYS A 41 13.12 16.24 19.94
CA LYS A 41 13.67 17.54 20.36
C LYS A 41 14.14 18.42 19.19
N MET A 42 14.37 17.83 18.01
CA MET A 42 14.82 18.56 16.80
C MET A 42 13.69 18.95 15.86
N ILE A 43 12.46 18.46 16.09
CA ILE A 43 11.30 18.72 15.22
C ILE A 43 10.56 19.97 15.72
N ASP A 44 10.12 20.82 14.78
CA ASP A 44 9.25 21.97 15.08
C ASP A 44 8.03 21.48 15.90
N PRO A 45 7.68 22.10 17.05
CA PRO A 45 6.51 21.73 17.84
C PRO A 45 5.20 21.62 17.04
N ILE A 46 5.08 22.34 15.93
CA ILE A 46 3.93 22.24 15.01
C ILE A 46 4.01 20.95 14.20
N GLU A 47 5.13 20.69 13.52
CA GLU A 47 5.33 19.46 12.73
C GLU A 47 5.23 18.20 13.61
N LEU A 48 5.69 18.29 14.86
CA LEU A 48 5.55 17.21 15.82
C LEU A 48 4.09 16.95 16.20
N ARG A 49 3.32 18.02 16.44
CA ARG A 49 1.89 17.92 16.73
C ARG A 49 1.13 17.30 15.57
N ASP A 50 1.44 17.71 14.34
CA ASP A 50 0.80 17.20 13.14
C ASP A 50 1.11 15.71 12.94
N ARG A 51 2.36 15.28 13.18
CA ARG A 51 2.72 13.85 13.16
C ARG A 51 1.99 13.03 14.22
N ILE A 52 1.90 13.52 15.46
CA ILE A 52 1.14 12.84 16.52
C ILE A 52 -0.34 12.72 16.13
N CYS A 53 -0.91 13.77 15.52
CA CYS A 53 -2.28 13.77 15.03
C CYS A 53 -2.48 12.73 13.92
N GLN A 54 -1.58 12.70 12.94
CA GLN A 54 -1.57 11.70 11.86
C GLN A 54 -1.45 10.28 12.40
N ASP A 55 -0.53 10.02 13.32
CA ASP A 55 -0.32 8.71 13.92
C ASP A 55 -1.59 8.22 14.61
N LYS A 56 -2.26 9.11 15.36
CA LYS A 56 -3.55 8.80 15.99
C LYS A 56 -4.63 8.45 14.97
N CYS A 57 -4.79 9.24 13.90
CA CYS A 57 -5.76 8.92 12.85
C CYS A 57 -5.47 7.54 12.24
N ASN A 58 -4.19 7.24 11.97
CA ASN A 58 -3.77 5.96 11.41
C ASN A 58 -4.05 4.79 12.38
N GLU A 59 -3.79 4.96 13.67
CA GLU A 59 -4.10 3.98 14.71
C GLU A 59 -5.61 3.70 14.78
N ASP A 60 -6.44 4.74 14.80
CA ASP A 60 -7.90 4.62 14.84
C ASP A 60 -8.43 3.86 13.60
N LEU A 61 -7.87 4.12 12.42
CA LEU A 61 -8.19 3.37 11.20
C LEU A 61 -7.77 1.90 11.33
N LEU A 62 -6.54 1.63 11.77
CA LEU A 62 -6.04 0.26 11.92
C LEU A 62 -6.92 -0.57 12.87
N LEU A 63 -7.27 -0.01 14.03
CA LEU A 63 -8.19 -0.63 14.98
C LEU A 63 -9.57 -0.89 14.37
N GLY A 64 -10.10 0.07 13.61
CA GLY A 64 -11.35 -0.09 12.87
C GLY A 64 -11.30 -1.24 11.87
N LEU A 65 -10.17 -1.38 11.18
CA LEU A 65 -9.98 -2.37 10.13
C LEU A 65 -9.69 -3.79 10.66
N GLU A 66 -9.33 -3.98 11.93
CA GLU A 66 -9.27 -5.33 12.55
C GLU A 66 -10.63 -6.04 12.54
N MET A 67 -11.72 -5.26 12.48
CA MET A 67 -13.08 -5.78 12.36
C MET A 67 -13.46 -6.17 10.92
N VAL A 68 -12.61 -5.89 9.93
CA VAL A 68 -12.83 -6.16 8.50
C VAL A 68 -11.92 -7.30 8.05
N LYS A 69 -12.43 -8.27 7.28
CA LYS A 69 -11.57 -9.36 6.78
C LYS A 69 -10.67 -8.86 5.66
N MET A 70 -9.44 -8.53 6.02
CA MET A 70 -8.51 -7.88 5.11
C MET A 70 -7.42 -8.79 4.47
N HIS A 71 -7.21 -8.68 3.15
CA HIS A 71 -6.05 -9.20 2.41
C HIS A 71 -5.09 -8.11 1.89
N MET A 72 -3.84 -8.09 2.36
CA MET A 72 -2.81 -7.13 1.89
C MET A 72 -2.83 -6.86 0.38
N ALA A 73 -2.76 -5.57 0.05
CA ALA A 73 -2.63 -4.99 -1.29
C ALA A 73 -1.79 -5.87 -2.23
N PHE A 74 -2.33 -6.16 -3.40
CA PHE A 74 -1.66 -6.99 -4.39
C PHE A 74 -0.74 -6.16 -5.31
N GLY A 75 0.56 -6.40 -5.22
CA GLY A 75 1.58 -5.79 -6.08
C GLY A 75 1.55 -4.27 -6.05
N SER A 76 1.82 -3.64 -7.20
CA SER A 76 1.77 -2.18 -7.32
C SER A 76 0.37 -1.58 -7.50
N ILE A 77 -0.67 -2.42 -7.59
CA ILE A 77 -2.07 -2.03 -7.88
C ILE A 77 -2.80 -1.56 -6.61
N SER A 78 -2.32 -1.92 -5.40
CA SER A 78 -2.92 -1.49 -4.13
C SER A 78 -4.43 -1.78 -4.03
N MET A 79 -4.86 -2.95 -4.52
CA MET A 79 -6.24 -3.43 -4.43
C MET A 79 -6.68 -3.52 -2.96
N PRO A 80 -7.89 -3.07 -2.59
CA PRO A 80 -8.29 -3.10 -1.22
C PRO A 80 -8.55 -4.54 -0.77
N PRO A 81 -8.34 -4.76 0.51
CA PRO A 81 -8.45 -6.06 1.15
C PRO A 81 -9.92 -6.42 1.46
N ILE A 82 -10.82 -6.53 0.48
CA ILE A 82 -12.27 -6.62 0.79
C ILE A 82 -12.90 -7.90 0.24
N ILE A 83 -13.67 -8.58 1.09
CA ILE A 83 -14.19 -9.95 0.85
C ILE A 83 -15.70 -9.96 0.59
N ASP A 84 -16.47 -9.04 1.17
CA ASP A 84 -17.92 -8.95 0.99
C ASP A 84 -18.47 -7.52 1.09
N GLU A 85 -19.76 -7.35 0.79
CA GLU A 85 -20.44 -6.06 0.73
C GLU A 85 -20.53 -5.36 2.10
N ASN A 86 -20.73 -6.13 3.18
CA ASN A 86 -20.81 -5.57 4.52
C ASN A 86 -19.44 -5.05 4.98
N ASP A 87 -18.40 -5.83 4.71
CA ASP A 87 -17.00 -5.44 4.90
C ASP A 87 -16.68 -4.19 4.06
N LEU A 88 -17.12 -4.11 2.80
CA LEU A 88 -16.94 -2.93 1.96
C LEU A 88 -17.63 -1.68 2.54
N LYS A 89 -18.85 -1.85 3.06
CA LYS A 89 -19.61 -0.75 3.68
C LYS A 89 -18.90 -0.22 4.94
N LEU A 90 -18.44 -1.12 5.80
CA LEU A 90 -17.71 -0.74 7.01
C LEU A 90 -16.37 -0.09 6.65
N PHE A 91 -15.65 -0.67 5.70
CA PHE A 91 -14.40 -0.14 5.18
C PHE A 91 -14.55 1.29 4.68
N CYS A 92 -15.53 1.57 3.81
CA CYS A 92 -15.75 2.91 3.27
C CYS A 92 -16.11 3.93 4.35
N ARG A 93 -16.88 3.52 5.37
CA ARG A 93 -17.18 4.39 6.51
C ARG A 93 -15.94 4.74 7.32
N LEU A 94 -15.06 3.77 7.56
CA LEU A 94 -13.80 3.97 8.28
C LEU A 94 -12.83 4.83 7.48
N ASP A 95 -12.74 4.63 6.17
CA ASP A 95 -11.90 5.42 5.26
C ASP A 95 -12.36 6.88 5.18
N ASP A 96 -13.68 7.13 5.16
CA ASP A 96 -14.23 8.48 5.26
C ASP A 96 -13.84 9.11 6.60
N GLN A 97 -14.05 8.43 7.72
CA GLN A 97 -13.69 8.93 9.06
C GLN A 97 -12.19 9.26 9.17
N HIS A 98 -11.34 8.39 8.64
CA HIS A 98 -9.90 8.63 8.57
C HIS A 98 -9.57 9.85 7.71
N SER A 99 -10.21 9.99 6.55
CA SER A 99 -10.02 11.15 5.67
C SER A 99 -10.38 12.46 6.35
N TRP A 100 -11.48 12.50 7.11
CA TRP A 100 -11.85 13.66 7.93
C TRP A 100 -10.81 13.95 9.01
N CYS A 101 -10.37 12.92 9.75
CA CYS A 101 -9.33 13.05 10.77
C CYS A 101 -8.03 13.63 10.18
N MET A 102 -7.58 13.10 9.04
CA MET A 102 -6.39 13.58 8.35
C MET A 102 -6.52 15.04 7.89
N HIS A 103 -7.70 15.43 7.40
CA HIS A 103 -7.96 16.81 7.02
C HIS A 103 -7.92 17.76 8.22
N ASP A 104 -8.48 17.35 9.36
CA ASP A 104 -8.43 18.12 10.61
C ASP A 104 -6.99 18.27 11.15
N CYS A 105 -6.14 17.27 10.89
CA CYS A 105 -4.70 17.32 11.17
C CYS A 105 -3.91 18.15 10.13
N GLY A 106 -4.54 18.78 9.14
CA GLY A 106 -3.88 19.60 8.13
C GLY A 106 -3.28 18.83 6.95
N PHE A 107 -3.56 17.53 6.82
CA PHE A 107 -3.06 16.70 5.73
C PHE A 107 -4.08 16.56 4.61
N THR A 108 -3.62 16.68 3.36
CA THR A 108 -4.43 16.33 2.19
C THR A 108 -4.22 14.87 1.82
N VAL A 109 -5.28 14.07 1.90
CA VAL A 109 -5.27 12.67 1.45
C VAL A 109 -5.07 12.63 -0.08
N GLN A 110 -4.09 11.85 -0.53
CA GLN A 110 -3.85 11.66 -1.96
C GLN A 110 -4.84 10.66 -2.53
N PHE A 111 -5.27 10.88 -3.78
CA PHE A 111 -6.15 9.95 -4.50
C PHE A 111 -5.63 8.52 -4.42
N ASN A 112 -6.47 7.63 -3.93
CA ASN A 112 -6.16 6.22 -3.71
C ASN A 112 -7.34 5.32 -4.14
N MET A 113 -7.17 4.01 -4.03
CA MET A 113 -8.19 3.03 -4.46
C MET A 113 -9.45 3.10 -3.59
N ASN A 114 -9.32 3.49 -2.33
CA ASN A 114 -10.43 3.57 -1.40
C ASN A 114 -11.35 4.72 -1.82
N ASP A 115 -10.80 5.90 -2.12
CA ASP A 115 -11.56 7.03 -2.68
C ASP A 115 -12.31 6.62 -3.94
N PHE A 116 -11.60 5.99 -4.89
CA PHE A 116 -12.17 5.55 -6.16
C PHE A 116 -13.37 4.62 -5.95
N ILE A 117 -13.24 3.65 -5.05
CA ILE A 117 -14.30 2.69 -4.76
C ILE A 117 -15.43 3.31 -3.94
N CYS A 118 -15.10 3.94 -2.82
CA CYS A 118 -16.09 4.34 -1.83
C CYS A 118 -16.93 5.53 -2.27
N LYS A 119 -16.36 6.45 -3.06
CA LYS A 119 -17.07 7.66 -3.51
C LYS A 119 -17.80 7.44 -4.83
N ASP A 120 -17.12 6.84 -5.81
CA ASP A 120 -17.61 6.83 -7.20
C ASP A 120 -18.05 5.44 -7.69
N HIS A 121 -17.44 4.37 -7.16
CA HIS A 121 -17.55 3.03 -7.75
C HIS A 121 -18.08 1.93 -6.81
N TYR A 122 -18.79 2.32 -5.74
CA TYR A 122 -19.18 1.39 -4.68
C TYR A 122 -20.05 0.23 -5.20
N ARG A 123 -21.08 0.55 -6.00
CA ARG A 123 -22.00 -0.46 -6.57
C ARG A 123 -21.31 -1.39 -7.58
N GLU A 124 -20.41 -0.84 -8.39
CA GLU A 124 -19.65 -1.61 -9.37
C GLU A 124 -18.68 -2.57 -8.66
N MET A 125 -18.03 -2.12 -7.59
CA MET A 125 -17.18 -2.98 -6.76
C MET A 125 -17.98 -4.11 -6.11
N ILE A 126 -19.17 -3.84 -5.53
CA ILE A 126 -20.04 -4.90 -4.98
C ILE A 126 -20.33 -5.97 -6.01
N TYR A 127 -20.67 -5.55 -7.23
CA TYR A 127 -20.95 -6.48 -8.31
C TYR A 127 -19.74 -7.35 -8.65
N LEU A 128 -18.51 -6.82 -8.59
CA LEU A 128 -17.26 -7.51 -8.97
C LEU A 128 -16.59 -8.29 -7.82
N LEU A 129 -16.96 -8.02 -6.55
CA LEU A 129 -16.38 -8.65 -5.35
C LEU A 129 -16.30 -10.18 -5.43
N PRO A 130 -17.34 -10.91 -5.88
CA PRO A 130 -17.27 -12.36 -5.98
C PRO A 130 -16.11 -12.86 -6.86
N CYS A 131 -15.80 -12.16 -7.95
CA CYS A 131 -14.65 -12.51 -8.78
C CYS A 131 -13.33 -12.27 -8.03
N TYR A 132 -13.14 -11.07 -7.49
CA TYR A 132 -11.89 -10.73 -6.79
C TYR A 132 -11.62 -11.66 -5.61
N ARG A 133 -12.63 -11.93 -4.79
CA ARG A 133 -12.55 -12.89 -3.69
C ARG A 133 -12.07 -14.26 -4.15
N HIS A 134 -12.59 -14.75 -5.27
CA HIS A 134 -12.20 -16.04 -5.82
C HIS A 134 -10.75 -16.05 -6.31
N VAL A 135 -10.29 -14.98 -6.97
CA VAL A 135 -8.97 -14.96 -7.62
C VAL A 135 -7.83 -14.45 -6.75
N ILE A 136 -8.09 -13.78 -5.62
CA ILE A 136 -7.03 -13.24 -4.74
C ILE A 136 -5.95 -14.28 -4.38
N PRO A 137 -6.28 -15.52 -3.96
CA PRO A 137 -5.25 -16.52 -3.67
C PRO A 137 -4.40 -16.90 -4.89
N ILE A 138 -5.00 -16.87 -6.09
CA ILE A 138 -4.35 -17.19 -7.35
C ILE A 138 -3.43 -16.03 -7.77
N LEU A 139 -3.92 -14.79 -7.69
CA LEU A 139 -3.14 -13.58 -7.95
C LEU A 139 -1.88 -13.54 -7.08
N LYS A 140 -1.99 -13.83 -5.78
CA LYS A 140 -0.84 -13.90 -4.85
C LYS A 140 0.21 -14.94 -5.25
N ARG A 141 -0.19 -16.01 -5.95
CA ARG A 141 0.72 -17.09 -6.39
C ARG A 141 1.33 -16.82 -7.76
N GLU A 142 0.52 -16.36 -8.72
CA GLU A 142 0.89 -16.26 -10.13
C GLU A 142 1.43 -14.90 -10.54
N CYS A 143 1.04 -13.86 -9.82
CA CYS A 143 1.42 -12.48 -10.09
C CYS A 143 2.26 -11.96 -8.90
N GLY A 144 2.82 -10.76 -9.01
CA GLY A 144 3.39 -10.07 -7.87
C GLY A 144 4.91 -9.98 -7.96
N ALA A 145 5.59 -9.87 -6.81
CA ALA A 145 7.03 -9.62 -6.76
C ALA A 145 7.86 -10.68 -7.52
N LYS A 146 7.42 -11.94 -7.51
CA LYS A 146 8.07 -13.05 -8.21
C LYS A 146 8.01 -12.94 -9.73
N LYS A 147 7.04 -12.21 -10.29
CA LYS A 147 6.82 -12.10 -11.73
C LYS A 147 7.09 -10.70 -12.28
N CYS A 148 6.67 -9.68 -11.55
CA CYS A 148 6.74 -8.29 -11.97
C CYS A 148 7.70 -7.45 -11.13
N GLY A 149 8.04 -7.88 -9.91
CA GLY A 149 8.93 -7.16 -9.01
C GLY A 149 10.42 -7.19 -9.44
N PRO A 150 11.33 -6.69 -8.58
CA PRO A 150 11.07 -6.23 -7.20
C PRO A 150 10.33 -4.88 -7.14
N TYR A 151 9.52 -4.72 -6.09
CA TYR A 151 8.89 -3.44 -5.74
C TYR A 151 9.84 -2.66 -4.83
N ILE A 152 10.82 -2.00 -5.44
CA ILE A 152 11.72 -1.10 -4.71
C ILE A 152 10.98 0.17 -4.31
N ASN A 153 11.41 0.85 -3.22
CA ASN A 153 10.87 2.16 -2.88
C ASN A 153 11.25 3.13 -3.99
N ILE A 154 10.25 3.71 -4.64
CA ILE A 154 10.48 4.51 -5.83
C ILE A 154 10.29 5.98 -5.51
N ASP A 155 11.38 6.73 -5.59
CA ASP A 155 11.39 8.18 -5.38
C ASP A 155 10.38 8.88 -6.31
N ASN A 156 9.90 10.05 -5.86
CA ASN A 156 9.02 10.93 -6.63
C ASN A 156 9.72 11.61 -7.83
N THR A 157 10.78 11.02 -8.36
CA THR A 157 11.49 11.48 -9.55
C THR A 157 10.82 10.95 -10.83
N VAL A 158 11.14 11.55 -11.98
CA VAL A 158 10.65 11.10 -13.29
C VAL A 158 11.07 9.65 -13.57
N ILE A 159 12.33 9.31 -13.29
CA ILE A 159 12.88 7.96 -13.46
C ILE A 159 12.14 6.97 -12.57
N GLY A 160 11.93 7.35 -11.31
CA GLY A 160 11.18 6.53 -10.38
C GLY A 160 9.76 6.26 -10.90
N ARG A 161 9.02 7.30 -11.24
CA ARG A 161 7.65 7.18 -11.71
C ARG A 161 7.55 6.37 -13.00
N ALA A 162 8.52 6.46 -13.90
CA ALA A 162 8.63 5.60 -15.07
C ALA A 162 8.77 4.10 -14.70
N ASN A 163 9.62 3.77 -13.72
CA ASN A 163 9.75 2.40 -13.23
C ASN A 163 8.46 1.91 -12.56
N ARG A 164 7.76 2.77 -11.80
CA ARG A 164 6.45 2.43 -11.21
C ARG A 164 5.41 2.08 -12.28
N CYS A 165 5.35 2.85 -13.36
CA CYS A 165 4.47 2.54 -14.50
C CYS A 165 4.89 1.24 -15.22
N ARG A 166 6.18 0.93 -15.32
CA ARG A 166 6.66 -0.36 -15.85
C ARG A 166 6.13 -1.54 -15.04
N LEU A 167 6.24 -1.46 -13.71
CA LEU A 167 5.76 -2.49 -12.78
C LEU A 167 4.23 -2.64 -12.87
N LEU A 168 3.50 -1.52 -12.87
CA LEU A 168 2.04 -1.50 -13.04
C LEU A 168 1.59 -2.17 -14.35
N ILE A 169 2.24 -1.88 -15.48
CA ILE A 169 1.91 -2.54 -16.76
C ILE A 169 2.03 -4.07 -16.64
N CYS A 170 3.07 -4.56 -15.96
CA CYS A 170 3.25 -5.99 -15.76
C CYS A 170 2.15 -6.57 -14.85
N ASP A 171 1.90 -5.92 -13.70
CA ASP A 171 0.91 -6.37 -12.73
C ASP A 171 -0.50 -6.37 -13.34
N ILE A 172 -0.86 -5.35 -14.11
CA ILE A 172 -2.15 -5.25 -14.80
C ILE A 172 -2.32 -6.35 -15.84
N LYS A 173 -1.29 -6.62 -16.65
CA LYS A 173 -1.34 -7.70 -17.64
C LYS A 173 -1.54 -9.05 -16.96
N CYS A 174 -0.80 -9.31 -15.89
CA CYS A 174 -0.92 -10.55 -15.13
C CYS A 174 -2.30 -10.69 -14.49
N THR A 175 -2.76 -9.63 -13.83
CA THR A 175 -4.06 -9.59 -13.14
C THR A 175 -5.21 -9.78 -14.13
N THR A 176 -5.16 -9.10 -15.29
CA THR A 176 -6.15 -9.26 -16.37
C THR A 176 -6.24 -10.70 -16.84
N TYR A 177 -5.10 -11.35 -17.08
CA TYR A 177 -5.06 -12.75 -17.50
C TYR A 177 -5.72 -13.67 -16.47
N VAL A 178 -5.38 -13.52 -15.20
CA VAL A 178 -5.95 -14.34 -14.11
C VAL A 178 -7.46 -14.09 -13.98
N LEU A 179 -7.90 -12.83 -14.00
CA LEU A 179 -9.32 -12.48 -13.91
C LEU A 179 -10.14 -13.10 -15.04
N ILE A 180 -9.70 -12.96 -16.29
CA ILE A 180 -10.41 -13.51 -17.45
C ILE A 180 -10.46 -15.04 -17.40
N ARG A 181 -9.36 -15.68 -17.00
CA ARG A 181 -9.24 -17.15 -16.93
C ARG A 181 -10.09 -17.75 -15.82
N HIS A 182 -10.16 -17.11 -14.66
CA HIS A 182 -10.76 -17.68 -13.45
C HIS A 182 -12.14 -17.10 -13.09
N CYS A 183 -12.55 -15.98 -13.68
CA CYS A 183 -13.86 -15.37 -13.45
C CYS A 183 -14.71 -15.29 -14.73
N ALA A 184 -15.05 -16.43 -15.34
CA ALA A 184 -16.00 -16.51 -16.46
C ALA A 184 -15.85 -15.37 -17.51
N ASN A 185 -14.86 -15.45 -18.41
CA ASN A 185 -14.54 -14.53 -19.52
C ASN A 185 -15.15 -13.10 -19.47
N LYS A 186 -16.45 -12.90 -19.79
CA LYS A 186 -17.11 -11.59 -19.74
C LYS A 186 -17.02 -10.90 -18.36
N TYR A 187 -17.26 -11.63 -17.29
CA TYR A 187 -17.23 -11.09 -15.93
C TYR A 187 -15.80 -10.73 -15.50
N GLY A 188 -14.83 -11.58 -15.86
CA GLY A 188 -13.41 -11.32 -15.67
C GLY A 188 -12.90 -10.13 -16.49
N GLN A 189 -13.44 -9.90 -17.70
CA GLN A 189 -13.16 -8.71 -18.49
C GLN A 189 -13.67 -7.43 -17.81
N GLN A 190 -14.88 -7.45 -17.25
CA GLN A 190 -15.42 -6.32 -16.48
C GLN A 190 -14.54 -6.03 -15.25
N ALA A 191 -14.16 -7.07 -14.50
CA ALA A 191 -13.25 -6.93 -13.37
C ALA A 191 -11.86 -6.40 -13.78
N ALA A 192 -11.33 -6.83 -14.92
CA ALA A 192 -10.07 -6.32 -15.42
C ALA A 192 -10.17 -4.85 -15.85
N HIS A 193 -11.26 -4.48 -16.52
CA HIS A 193 -11.53 -3.11 -16.95
C HIS A 193 -11.64 -2.15 -15.76
N PHE A 194 -12.31 -2.58 -14.69
CA PHE A 194 -12.44 -1.81 -13.45
C PHE A 194 -11.08 -1.43 -12.85
N ILE A 195 -10.20 -2.40 -12.63
CA ILE A 195 -8.85 -2.15 -12.10
C ILE A 195 -8.04 -1.28 -13.06
N MET A 196 -8.22 -1.47 -14.37
CA MET A 196 -7.50 -0.69 -15.37
C MET A 196 -7.93 0.78 -15.36
N ASN A 197 -9.22 1.06 -15.17
CA ASN A 197 -9.74 2.42 -15.03
C ASN A 197 -9.15 3.11 -13.81
N TYR A 198 -9.17 2.45 -12.66
CA TYR A 198 -8.52 2.96 -11.46
C TYR A 198 -7.03 3.25 -11.71
N THR A 199 -6.31 2.30 -12.30
CA THR A 199 -4.87 2.45 -12.55
C THR A 199 -4.58 3.64 -13.46
N SER A 200 -5.40 3.85 -14.49
CA SER A 200 -5.30 5.02 -15.37
C SER A 200 -5.48 6.33 -14.60
N GLN A 201 -6.52 6.43 -13.77
CA GLN A 201 -6.76 7.61 -12.94
C GLN A 201 -5.63 7.86 -11.94
N GLN A 202 -5.14 6.81 -11.28
CA GLN A 202 -4.04 6.89 -10.32
C GLN A 202 -2.75 7.42 -10.98
N VAL A 203 -2.41 6.89 -12.16
CA VAL A 203 -1.23 7.35 -12.90
C VAL A 203 -1.42 8.79 -13.37
N SER A 204 -2.60 9.17 -13.84
CA SER A 204 -2.93 10.56 -14.20
C SER A 204 -2.74 11.52 -13.02
N PHE A 205 -3.19 11.13 -11.82
CA PHE A 205 -2.99 11.90 -10.60
C PHE A 205 -1.50 12.08 -10.26
N TRP A 206 -0.70 11.00 -10.35
CA TRP A 206 0.75 11.09 -10.15
C TRP A 206 1.42 12.02 -11.15
N MET A 207 1.05 11.95 -12.43
CA MET A 207 1.64 12.80 -13.45
C MET A 207 1.32 14.27 -13.19
N LYS A 208 0.07 14.61 -12.87
CA LYS A 208 -0.32 15.99 -12.52
C LYS A 208 0.48 16.54 -11.34
N ASN A 209 0.71 15.73 -10.30
CA ASN A 209 1.50 16.16 -9.15
C ASN A 209 2.98 16.37 -9.50
N LEU A 210 3.55 15.54 -10.38
CA LEU A 210 4.92 15.72 -10.87
C LEU A 210 5.05 17.00 -11.70
N THR A 211 4.09 17.32 -12.56
CA THR A 211 4.16 18.55 -13.37
C THR A 211 4.04 19.78 -12.47
N LYS A 212 3.12 19.77 -11.49
CA LYS A 212 2.99 20.85 -10.50
C LYS A 212 4.29 21.08 -9.73
N LEU A 213 4.92 20.03 -9.20
CA LEU A 213 6.15 20.13 -8.42
C LEU A 213 7.30 20.72 -9.26
N ASN A 214 7.41 20.33 -10.53
CA ASN A 214 8.51 20.78 -11.39
C ASN A 214 8.30 22.18 -12.00
N HIS A 215 7.05 22.62 -12.17
CA HIS A 215 6.76 24.01 -12.49
C HIS A 215 7.21 24.96 -11.38
N THR A 216 7.10 24.55 -10.11
CA THR A 216 7.60 25.32 -8.96
C THR A 216 9.13 25.38 -8.92
N ILE A 217 9.82 24.40 -9.50
CA ILE A 217 11.30 24.30 -9.54
C ILE A 217 11.89 24.93 -10.82
N GLY A 218 11.05 25.46 -11.73
CA GLY A 218 11.50 26.17 -12.93
C GLY A 218 11.96 25.28 -14.08
N ASN A 219 11.60 24.00 -14.10
CA ASN A 219 11.85 23.09 -15.22
C ASN A 219 10.56 22.80 -15.99
N PRO A 220 10.23 23.57 -17.04
CA PRO A 220 8.94 23.50 -17.75
C PRO A 220 8.79 22.29 -18.69
N THR A 221 9.82 21.45 -18.85
CA THR A 221 9.85 20.34 -19.82
C THR A 221 9.77 18.96 -19.17
N VAL A 222 8.83 18.75 -18.24
CA VAL A 222 8.59 17.41 -17.69
C VAL A 222 7.60 16.67 -18.55
N THR A 223 8.13 15.93 -19.52
CA THR A 223 7.36 15.03 -20.38
C THR A 223 6.94 13.80 -19.59
N ILE A 224 5.66 13.45 -19.66
CA ILE A 224 5.12 12.21 -19.07
C ILE A 224 5.91 11.01 -19.62
N PRO A 225 6.45 10.11 -18.77
CA PRO A 225 7.16 8.94 -19.24
C PRO A 225 6.28 8.09 -20.18
N PRO A 226 6.80 7.59 -21.32
CA PRO A 226 6.01 6.86 -22.30
C PRO A 226 5.26 5.65 -21.73
N LEU A 227 5.84 4.98 -20.72
CA LEU A 227 5.20 3.86 -20.03
C LEU A 227 3.99 4.31 -19.21
N CYS A 228 4.04 5.50 -18.60
CA CYS A 228 2.90 6.07 -17.89
C CYS A 228 1.82 6.54 -18.87
N SER A 229 2.21 7.15 -20.00
CA SER A 229 1.26 7.52 -21.05
C SER A 229 0.46 6.32 -21.55
N ARG A 230 1.07 5.13 -21.68
CA ARG A 230 0.36 3.89 -22.06
C ARG A 230 -0.69 3.43 -21.05
N LEU A 231 -0.55 3.78 -19.77
CA LEU A 231 -1.53 3.46 -18.74
C LEU A 231 -2.69 4.48 -18.71
N ILE A 232 -2.40 5.74 -19.06
CA ILE A 232 -3.40 6.81 -19.15
C ILE A 232 -4.23 6.66 -20.43
N CYS A 233 -3.54 6.43 -21.56
CA CYS A 233 -4.10 6.32 -22.89
C CYS A 233 -4.62 4.91 -23.18
N GLN A 234 -5.94 4.71 -23.10
CA GLN A 234 -6.55 3.58 -23.79
C GLN A 234 -6.55 3.85 -25.30
N LYS A 235 -6.28 2.81 -26.12
CA LYS A 235 -5.93 2.85 -27.56
C LYS A 235 -6.74 3.79 -28.49
N SER A 236 -7.90 4.30 -28.07
CA SER A 236 -8.78 5.15 -28.87
C SER A 236 -8.63 6.66 -28.65
N GLN A 237 -7.82 7.15 -27.70
CA GLN A 237 -7.85 8.57 -27.29
C GLN A 237 -6.50 9.29 -27.21
N CYS A 238 -5.42 8.74 -27.75
CA CYS A 238 -4.13 9.44 -27.73
C CYS A 238 -3.68 9.87 -29.11
N VAL A 239 -4.11 11.09 -29.46
CA VAL A 239 -3.33 11.99 -30.31
C VAL A 239 -2.46 12.80 -29.35
N LEU A 240 -1.15 12.51 -29.36
CA LEU A 240 -0.12 13.40 -28.83
C LEU A 240 0.20 14.42 -29.93
#